data_AF-A0A5K1B1Z3-F1
#
_entry.id   AF-A0A5K1B1Z3-F1
#
_cell.length_a   1.000
_cell.length_b   1.000
_cell.length_c   1.000
_cell.angle_alpha   90.00
_cell.angle_beta   90.00
_cell.angle_gamma   90.00
#
_symmetry.space_group_name_H-M   'P 1'
#
loop_
_entity.id
_entity.type
_entity.pdbx_description
1 polymer ?
#
loop_
_entity_poly.entity_id
_entity_poly.type
_entity_poly.pdbx_seq_one_letter_code
_entity_poly.pdbx_strand_id
1 'polypeptide(L)' 'TLKPCGRINACLAVAKDTLYLYGGMMEIRDREITLNDLYALDLAKLDEWKCIIP' A
#
# COMPACT_ATOMS: atom_id res chain seq x y z
N THR A 1 -14.03 1.38 3.10
CA THR A 1 -12.91 0.56 3.61
C THR A 1 -11.62 1.29 3.29
N LEU A 2 -10.77 1.50 4.28
CA LEU A 2 -9.50 2.20 4.12
C LEU A 2 -8.56 1.27 3.34
N LYS A 3 -8.42 1.45 2.02
CA LYS A 3 -7.56 0.63 1.17
C LYS A 3 -6.60 1.53 0.38
N PRO A 4 -5.38 1.06 0.09
CA PRO A 4 -4.46 1.81 -0.75
C PRO A 4 -5.07 2.05 -2.14
N CYS A 5 -4.80 3.22 -2.72
CA CYS A 5 -5.09 3.46 -4.12
C CYS A 5 -4.27 2.52 -5.03
N GLY A 6 -4.72 2.38 -6.29
CA GLY A 6 -3.95 1.69 -7.32
C GLY A 6 -2.59 2.37 -7.50
N ARG A 7 -1.53 1.56 -7.57
CA ARG A 7 -0.16 2.05 -7.58
C ARG A 7 0.77 1.08 -8.31
N ILE A 8 1.87 1.61 -8.80
CA ILE A 8 2.98 0.90 -9.45
C ILE A 8 4.27 1.10 -8.65
N ASN A 9 5.20 0.15 -8.76
CA ASN A 9 6.54 0.22 -8.16
C ASN A 9 6.56 0.53 -6.66
N ALA A 10 5.54 0.09 -5.91
CA ALA A 10 5.53 0.22 -4.46
C ALA A 10 6.53 -0.74 -3.81
N CYS A 11 7.09 -0.32 -2.68
CA CYS A 11 7.94 -1.18 -1.86
C CYS A 11 7.06 -2.15 -1.07
N LEU A 12 7.33 -3.45 -1.19
CA LEU A 12 6.65 -4.51 -0.47
C LEU A 12 7.61 -5.23 0.47
N ALA A 13 7.19 -5.50 1.69
CA ALA A 13 7.92 -6.34 2.62
C ALA A 13 6.96 -7.22 3.40
N VAL A 14 7.33 -8.49 3.62
CA VAL A 14 6.55 -9.39 4.48
C VAL A 14 7.35 -9.62 5.76
N ALA A 15 6.70 -9.43 6.91
CA ALA A 15 7.23 -9.85 8.20
C ALA A 15 6.17 -10.68 8.93
N LYS A 16 6.53 -11.93 9.26
CA LYS A 16 5.60 -12.96 9.73
C LYS A 16 4.41 -13.11 8.76
N ASP A 17 3.22 -12.79 9.23
CA ASP A 17 1.91 -12.88 8.62
C ASP A 17 1.38 -11.51 8.17
N THR A 18 2.24 -10.47 8.13
CA THR A 18 1.85 -9.12 7.69
C THR A 18 2.60 -8.71 6.44
N LEU A 19 1.86 -8.31 5.41
CA LEU A 19 2.38 -7.61 4.23
C LEU A 19 2.37 -6.10 4.50
N TYR A 20 3.52 -5.46 4.35
CA TYR A 20 3.67 -4.02 4.35
C TYR A 20 3.78 -3.50 2.92
N LEU A 21 3.05 -2.42 2.64
CA LEU A 21 3.02 -1.71 1.37
C LEU A 21 3.40 -0.26 1.61
N TYR A 22 4.56 0.16 1.13
CA TYR A 22 5.06 1.53 1.28
C TYR A 22 5.19 2.23 -0.07
N GLY A 23 4.61 3.43 -0.15
CA GLY A 23 4.77 4.35 -1.26
C GLY A 23 4.41 3.74 -2.63
N GLY A 24 5.26 4.00 -3.62
CA GLY A 24 5.01 3.69 -5.02
C GLY A 24 4.57 4.94 -5.78
N MET A 25 3.98 4.73 -6.96
CA MET A 25 3.53 5.82 -7.82
C MET A 25 2.12 5.53 -8.32
N MET A 26 1.35 6.58 -8.57
CA MET A 26 0.04 6.50 -9.23
C MET A 26 0.05 7.39 -10.46
N GLU A 27 -0.36 6.83 -11.60
CA GLU A 27 -0.54 7.59 -12.83
C GLU A 27 -1.99 8.07 -12.93
N ILE A 28 -2.17 9.38 -13.10
CA ILE A 28 -3.47 10.00 -13.37
C ILE A 28 -3.32 10.86 -14.61
N ARG A 29 -3.83 10.35 -15.75
CA ARG A 29 -3.68 10.96 -17.08
C ARG A 29 -2.20 11.12 -17.46
N ASP A 30 -1.71 12.35 -17.50
CA ASP A 30 -0.37 12.78 -17.87
C ASP A 30 0.49 13.13 -16.64
N ARG A 31 0.00 12.82 -15.43
CA ARG A 31 0.71 13.11 -14.17
C ARG A 31 1.07 11.82 -13.45
N GLU A 32 2.32 11.77 -13.00
CA GLU A 32 2.81 10.78 -12.06
C GLU A 32 2.82 11.38 -10.65
N ILE A 33 2.23 10.67 -9.69
CA ILE A 33 2.16 11.06 -8.29
C ILE A 33 2.95 10.04 -7.48
N THR A 34 4.05 10.46 -6.84
CA THR A 34 4.75 9.64 -5.87
C THR A 34 3.98 9.58 -4.56
N LEU A 35 3.82 8.38 -4.03
CA LEU A 35 3.11 8.09 -2.79
C LEU A 35 4.13 7.89 -1.66
N ASN A 36 3.79 8.34 -0.45
CA ASN A 36 4.62 8.24 0.76
C ASN A 36 3.88 7.62 1.96
N ASP A 37 2.71 7.04 1.69
CA ASP A 37 1.85 6.34 2.65
C ASP A 37 2.39 4.93 2.98
N LEU A 38 1.98 4.40 4.13
CA LEU A 38 2.33 3.04 4.57
C LEU A 38 1.07 2.29 4.99
N TYR A 39 0.85 1.13 4.38
CA TYR A 39 -0.24 0.22 4.73
C TYR A 39 0.28 -1.14 5.19
N ALA A 40 -0.55 -1.85 5.95
CA ALA A 40 -0.36 -3.24 6.32
C ALA A 40 -1.61 -4.07 6.00
N LEU A 41 -1.40 -5.34 5.63
CA LEU A 41 -2.44 -6.34 5.39
C LEU A 41 -2.07 -7.63 6.15
N ASP A 42 -3.00 -8.15 6.94
CA ASP A 42 -2.91 -9.48 7.55
C ASP A 42 -3.09 -10.53 6.45
N LEU A 43 -2.06 -11.36 6.21
CA LEU A 43 -2.04 -12.38 5.17
C LEU A 43 -2.78 -13.67 5.57
N ALA A 44 -3.07 -13.88 6.86
CA ALA A 44 -3.87 -15.01 7.31
C ALA A 44 -5.37 -14.74 7.13
N LYS A 45 -5.81 -13.48 7.29
CA LYS A 45 -7.23 -13.09 7.19
C LYS A 45 -7.62 -12.46 5.87
N LEU A 46 -6.74 -11.63 5.28
CA LEU A 46 -6.97 -10.89 4.04
C LEU A 46 -8.28 -10.06 4.03
N ASP A 47 -8.73 -9.62 5.21
CA ASP A 47 -10.03 -8.98 5.42
C ASP A 47 -9.96 -7.45 5.34
N GLU A 48 -8.90 -6.84 5.88
CA GLU A 48 -8.73 -5.38 5.89
C GLU A 48 -7.30 -4.88 5.72
N TRP A 49 -7.19 -3.71 5.09
CA TRP A 49 -5.97 -2.91 5.05
C TRP A 49 -5.96 -1.94 6.24
N LYS A 50 -4.83 -1.87 6.94
CA LYS A 50 -4.57 -0.87 7.98
C LYS A 50 -3.64 0.20 7.44
N CYS A 51 -4.04 1.47 7.52
CA CYS A 51 -3.14 2.59 7.27
C CYS A 51 -2.29 2.85 8.53
N ILE A 52 -0.97 2.85 8.36
CA ILE A 52 0.01 3.13 9.42
C ILE A 52 0.50 4.57 9.31
N ILE A 53 0.76 5.04 8.08
CA ILE A 53 1.15 6.41 7.76
C ILE A 53 0.22 6.90 6.64
N PRO A 54 -0.57 7.97 6.86
CA PRO A 54 -1.50 8.51 5.87
C PRO A 54 -0.81 9.35 4.79
#